data_AF-A0A842QWV6-F1
#
_entry.id   AF-A0A842QWV6-F1
#
_cell.length_a   1.000
_cell.length_b   1.000
_cell.length_c   1.000
_cell.angle_alpha   90.00
_cell.angle_beta   90.00
_cell.angle_gamma   90.00
#
_symmetry.space_group_name_H-M   'P 1'
#
loop_
_entity.id
_entity.type
_entity.pdbx_description
1 polymer ?
#
loop_
_entity_poly.entity_id
_entity_poly.type
_entity_poly.pdbx_seq_one_letter_code
_entity_poly.pdbx_strand_id
1 'polypeptide(L)'
;MQDHIKEINSYLLHRGFEPLEYSVLDYAWGWRPEEPVIALIETASFQSAMNLYWSSAEYITKPWCLLINGDKVPSHQQILLEKLSRQYNIHSVNPEEYLPSVKQQLTRLVKILDTYIPDGSRNPLMDLGDSVKTWREMKPVNEYKYSVEIETGNLDAYKVDGELVPSRKTIPLTIRSNRAIIEGVLPRLVDTIPYPLFDTEHRNLPMVLRLRLGDRSQLSLRFEADKSNLLEATSFWRLHGEFIDTGKIEILENNTGKILFSCEA
;
A
#
# COMPACT_ATOMS: atom_id res chain seq x y z
N MET A 1 2.54 7.40 -31.39
CA MET A 1 2.60 6.34 -30.35
C MET A 1 3.51 5.24 -30.86
N GLN A 2 4.56 4.90 -30.10
CA GLN A 2 5.53 3.86 -30.46
C GLN A 2 4.88 2.48 -30.47
N ASP A 3 5.44 1.50 -31.18
CA ASP A 3 4.79 0.20 -31.40
C ASP A 3 4.60 -0.61 -30.10
N HIS A 4 5.57 -0.57 -29.19
CA HIS A 4 5.45 -1.22 -27.88
C HIS A 4 4.35 -0.58 -27.00
N ILE A 5 4.13 0.74 -27.10
CA ILE A 5 3.05 1.42 -26.37
C ILE A 5 1.69 1.06 -26.96
N LYS A 6 1.57 0.94 -28.30
CA LYS A 6 0.33 0.46 -28.93
C LYS A 6 -0.03 -0.94 -28.43
N GLU A 7 0.97 -1.82 -28.29
CA GLU A 7 0.76 -3.18 -27.80
C GLU A 7 0.27 -3.19 -26.35
N ILE A 8 0.91 -2.41 -25.47
CA ILE A 8 0.49 -2.25 -24.06
C ILE A 8 -0.93 -1.69 -23.99
N ASN A 9 -1.21 -0.63 -24.74
CA ASN A 9 -2.52 0.00 -24.76
C ASN A 9 -3.59 -0.98 -25.22
N SER A 10 -3.35 -1.72 -26.30
CA SER A 10 -4.26 -2.78 -26.75
C SER A 10 -4.46 -3.84 -25.67
N TYR A 11 -3.37 -4.34 -25.07
CA TYR A 11 -3.42 -5.36 -24.04
C TYR A 11 -4.25 -4.94 -22.81
N LEU A 12 -4.09 -3.69 -22.37
CA LEU A 12 -4.77 -3.11 -21.20
C LEU A 12 -6.24 -2.78 -21.48
N LEU A 13 -6.57 -2.23 -22.65
CA LEU A 13 -7.96 -1.95 -23.07
C LEU A 13 -8.81 -3.22 -23.07
N HIS A 14 -8.28 -4.34 -23.60
CA HIS A 14 -8.98 -5.63 -23.59
C HIS A 14 -9.21 -6.20 -22.17
N ARG A 15 -8.63 -5.58 -21.13
CA ARG A 15 -8.73 -5.98 -19.72
C ARG A 15 -9.46 -4.94 -18.87
N GLY A 16 -10.16 -4.00 -19.50
CA GLY A 16 -11.01 -3.01 -18.83
C GLY A 16 -10.28 -1.81 -18.25
N PHE A 17 -9.00 -1.61 -18.58
CA PHE A 17 -8.26 -0.40 -18.25
C PHE A 17 -8.57 0.69 -19.27
N GLU A 18 -8.61 1.93 -18.80
CA GLU A 18 -8.77 3.11 -19.63
C GLU A 18 -7.47 3.92 -19.64
N PRO A 19 -7.08 4.51 -20.79
CA PRO A 19 -5.99 5.47 -20.83
C PRO A 19 -6.40 6.72 -20.04
N LEU A 20 -5.49 7.19 -19.20
CA LEU A 20 -5.70 8.38 -18.38
C LEU A 20 -4.82 9.51 -18.88
N GLU A 21 -5.40 10.69 -19.03
CA GLU A 21 -4.62 11.90 -19.23
C GLU A 21 -4.00 12.31 -17.90
N TYR A 22 -2.67 12.30 -17.88
CA TYR A 22 -1.91 12.63 -16.69
C TYR A 22 -0.76 13.53 -17.13
N SER A 23 -0.86 14.83 -16.86
CA SER A 23 0.05 15.88 -17.40
C SER A 23 1.53 15.69 -17.08
N VAL A 24 1.81 14.73 -16.22
CA VAL A 24 3.08 14.47 -15.54
C VAL A 24 3.71 13.15 -16.00
N LEU A 25 2.96 12.27 -16.66
CA LEU A 25 3.39 10.95 -17.13
C LEU A 25 3.28 10.90 -18.67
N ASP A 26 4.14 10.12 -19.32
CA ASP A 26 4.02 9.93 -20.77
C ASP A 26 2.77 9.10 -21.10
N TYR A 27 2.52 8.07 -20.29
CA TYR A 27 1.36 7.20 -20.42
C TYR A 27 0.89 6.71 -19.05
N ALA A 28 -0.43 6.60 -18.88
CA ALA A 28 -1.05 6.08 -17.67
C ALA A 28 -2.33 5.32 -18.01
N TRP A 29 -2.62 4.26 -17.26
CA TRP A 29 -3.83 3.47 -17.39
C TRP A 29 -4.38 3.09 -16.02
N GLY A 30 -5.70 3.10 -15.88
CA GLY A 30 -6.38 2.71 -14.65
C GLY A 30 -7.83 2.30 -14.87
N TRP A 31 -8.51 1.93 -13.78
CA TRP A 31 -9.94 1.59 -13.80
C TRP A 31 -10.85 2.74 -13.39
N ARG A 32 -10.31 3.69 -12.63
CA ARG A 32 -11.04 4.87 -12.15
C ARG A 32 -10.35 6.13 -12.68
N PRO A 33 -11.09 7.22 -12.91
CA PRO A 33 -10.48 8.51 -13.17
C PRO A 33 -9.53 8.88 -12.03
N GLU A 34 -8.41 9.54 -12.37
CA GLU A 34 -7.43 10.09 -11.41
C GLU A 34 -6.66 9.06 -10.57
N GLU A 35 -6.90 7.76 -10.74
CA GLU A 35 -6.18 6.69 -10.05
C GLU A 35 -5.49 5.77 -11.04
N PRO A 36 -4.27 6.13 -11.48
CA PRO A 36 -3.51 5.26 -12.36
C PRO A 36 -3.10 3.97 -11.64
N VAL A 37 -3.15 2.85 -12.37
CA VAL A 37 -2.69 1.55 -11.87
C VAL A 37 -1.33 1.23 -12.47
N ILE A 38 -1.17 1.43 -13.77
CA ILE A 38 0.09 1.31 -14.49
C ILE A 38 0.42 2.66 -15.08
N ALA A 39 1.64 3.13 -14.86
CA ALA A 39 2.18 4.33 -15.48
C ALA A 39 3.52 4.03 -16.14
N LEU A 40 3.84 4.78 -17.18
CA LEU A 40 5.09 4.69 -17.91
C LEU A 40 5.70 6.06 -18.15
N ILE A 41 7.02 6.14 -17.95
CA ILE A 41 7.84 7.31 -18.27
C ILE A 41 8.93 6.88 -19.27
N GLU A 42 8.82 7.40 -20.48
CA GLU A 42 9.69 7.13 -21.62
C GLU A 42 10.62 8.32 -21.92
N THR A 43 10.13 9.54 -21.79
CA THR A 43 10.77 10.74 -22.33
C THR A 43 11.45 11.59 -21.25
N ALA A 44 10.91 11.64 -20.03
CA ALA A 44 11.45 12.47 -18.96
C ALA A 44 12.70 11.85 -18.31
N SER A 45 13.61 12.72 -17.85
CA SER A 45 14.74 12.27 -17.02
C SER A 45 14.24 11.69 -15.69
N PHE A 46 14.94 10.70 -15.13
CA PHE A 46 14.57 10.09 -13.84
C PHE A 46 14.37 11.13 -12.72
N GLN A 47 15.20 12.17 -12.65
CA GLN A 47 15.01 13.24 -11.65
C GLN A 47 13.69 13.99 -11.82
N SER A 48 13.29 14.28 -13.06
CA SER A 48 12.00 14.90 -13.34
C SER A 48 10.87 13.97 -12.91
N ALA A 49 10.94 12.69 -13.28
CA ALA A 49 9.98 11.65 -12.89
C ALA A 49 9.80 11.54 -11.37
N MET A 50 10.90 11.55 -10.61
CA MET A 50 10.86 11.45 -9.16
C MET A 50 10.40 12.76 -8.49
N ASN A 51 10.81 13.92 -8.98
CA ASN A 51 10.27 15.18 -8.45
C ASN A 51 8.75 15.23 -8.61
N LEU A 52 8.25 14.69 -9.72
CA LEU A 52 6.84 14.67 -10.09
C LEU A 52 6.02 13.65 -9.26
N TYR A 53 6.51 12.43 -9.11
CA TYR A 53 5.83 11.42 -8.29
C TYR A 53 5.83 11.81 -6.79
N TRP A 54 6.83 12.55 -6.31
CA TRP A 54 6.91 13.01 -4.92
C TRP A 54 6.26 14.38 -4.68
N SER A 55 6.10 15.23 -5.70
CA SER A 55 5.37 16.50 -5.58
C SER A 55 3.86 16.32 -5.55
N SER A 56 3.34 15.18 -6.02
CA SER A 56 1.93 14.82 -5.80
C SER A 56 1.69 14.56 -4.31
N ALA A 57 1.08 15.56 -3.65
CA ALA A 57 0.75 15.51 -2.22
C ALA A 57 -0.32 14.45 -1.90
N GLU A 58 -1.03 13.96 -2.91
CA GLU A 58 -2.17 13.07 -2.75
C GLU A 58 -1.82 11.66 -3.18
N TYR A 59 -1.75 10.75 -2.20
CA TYR A 59 -1.51 9.31 -2.39
C TYR A 59 -2.49 8.67 -3.40
N ILE A 60 -3.69 9.28 -3.55
CA ILE A 60 -4.75 8.90 -4.49
C ILE A 60 -4.28 8.96 -5.95
N THR A 61 -3.32 9.84 -6.24
CA THR A 61 -2.93 10.19 -7.61
C THR A 61 -1.67 9.45 -8.09
N LYS A 62 -1.06 8.66 -7.20
CA LYS A 62 0.17 7.92 -7.50
C LYS A 62 -0.17 6.60 -8.18
N PRO A 63 0.53 6.24 -9.27
CA PRO A 63 0.30 4.96 -9.92
C PRO A 63 0.67 3.81 -9.01
N TRP A 64 -0.15 2.76 -9.00
CA TRP A 64 0.19 1.55 -8.25
C TRP A 64 1.53 0.97 -8.69
N CYS A 65 1.82 0.99 -9.99
CA CYS A 65 3.09 0.60 -10.56
C CYS A 65 3.59 1.63 -11.57
N LEU A 66 4.86 2.03 -11.43
CA LEU A 66 5.54 2.95 -12.34
C LEU A 66 6.67 2.23 -13.06
N LEU A 67 6.63 2.25 -14.39
CA LEU A 67 7.70 1.77 -15.26
C LEU A 67 8.48 2.97 -15.81
N ILE A 68 9.80 2.94 -15.69
CA ILE A 68 10.70 3.99 -16.17
C ILE A 68 11.62 3.38 -17.20
N ASN A 69 11.82 4.08 -18.31
CA ASN A 69 12.80 3.69 -19.32
C ASN A 69 14.21 3.63 -18.69
N GLY A 70 14.80 2.43 -18.64
CA GLY A 70 16.13 2.22 -18.07
C GLY A 70 17.23 3.02 -18.75
N ASP A 71 17.13 3.24 -20.06
CA ASP A 71 18.09 4.05 -20.82
C ASP A 71 18.09 5.53 -20.41
N LYS A 72 17.04 5.97 -19.70
CA LYS A 72 16.87 7.34 -19.23
C LYS A 72 17.22 7.52 -17.75
N VAL A 73 17.70 6.46 -17.09
CA VAL A 73 18.17 6.51 -15.70
C VAL A 73 19.70 6.65 -15.69
N PRO A 74 20.23 7.83 -15.35
CA PRO A 74 21.68 8.01 -15.22
C PRO A 74 22.28 7.05 -14.20
N SER A 75 23.49 6.55 -14.45
CA SER A 75 24.18 5.61 -13.55
C SER A 75 24.27 6.11 -12.10
N HIS A 76 24.52 7.41 -11.90
CA HIS A 76 24.59 8.04 -10.59
C HIS A 76 23.25 8.09 -9.83
N GLN A 77 22.12 7.84 -10.49
CA GLN A 77 20.77 7.81 -9.90
C GLN A 77 20.25 6.40 -9.65
N GLN A 78 20.97 5.36 -10.11
CA GLN A 78 20.56 3.96 -9.92
C GLN A 78 20.42 3.57 -8.45
N ILE A 79 21.29 4.07 -7.57
CA ILE A 79 21.21 3.82 -6.11
C ILE A 79 19.93 4.43 -5.51
N LEU A 80 19.54 5.62 -5.98
CA LEU A 80 18.30 6.25 -5.53
C LEU A 80 17.09 5.45 -6.00
N LEU A 81 17.06 5.08 -7.28
CA LEU A 81 16.01 4.22 -7.82
C LEU A 81 15.91 2.91 -7.03
N GLU A 82 17.01 2.24 -6.75
CA GLU A 82 16.99 0.97 -6.00
C GLU A 82 16.36 1.14 -4.61
N LYS A 83 16.66 2.24 -3.90
CA LYS A 83 16.01 2.55 -2.62
C LYS A 83 14.51 2.75 -2.78
N LEU A 84 14.09 3.49 -3.81
CA LEU A 84 12.68 3.77 -4.08
C LEU A 84 11.93 2.51 -4.50
N SER A 85 12.50 1.66 -5.35
CA SER A 85 11.92 0.38 -5.78
C SER A 85 11.74 -0.63 -4.65
N ARG A 86 12.45 -0.49 -3.53
CA ARG A 86 12.23 -1.32 -2.33
C ARG A 86 10.98 -0.89 -1.57
N GLN A 87 10.60 0.38 -1.65
CA GLN A 87 9.47 0.96 -0.93
C GLN A 87 8.21 1.03 -1.81
N TYR A 88 8.38 1.37 -3.08
CA TYR A 88 7.33 1.60 -4.05
C TYR A 88 7.46 0.63 -5.22
N ASN A 89 6.37 0.36 -5.92
CA ASN A 89 6.36 -0.58 -7.05
C ASN A 89 6.88 0.09 -8.34
N ILE A 90 8.14 0.54 -8.30
CA ILE A 90 8.80 1.28 -9.37
C ILE A 90 9.86 0.38 -10.00
N HIS A 91 9.86 0.31 -11.33
CA HIS A 91 10.78 -0.55 -12.08
C HIS A 91 11.46 0.26 -13.17
N SER A 92 12.77 0.12 -13.28
CA SER A 92 13.53 0.53 -14.46
C SER A 92 13.59 -0.65 -15.41
N VAL A 93 13.01 -0.49 -16.58
CA VAL A 93 12.86 -1.54 -17.59
C VAL A 93 13.17 -0.95 -18.96
N ASN A 94 13.72 -1.75 -19.85
CA ASN A 94 13.93 -1.30 -21.23
C ASN A 94 12.62 -1.37 -22.02
N PRO A 95 12.49 -0.62 -23.13
CA PRO A 95 11.26 -0.59 -23.92
C PRO A 95 10.74 -1.97 -24.37
N GLU A 96 11.64 -2.89 -24.70
CA GLU A 96 11.33 -4.27 -25.08
C GLU A 96 10.76 -5.12 -23.93
N GLU A 97 10.98 -4.72 -22.68
CA GLU A 97 10.53 -5.43 -21.48
C GLU A 97 9.25 -4.83 -20.88
N TYR A 98 8.73 -3.73 -21.43
CA TYR A 98 7.56 -3.05 -20.87
C TYR A 98 6.34 -3.96 -20.79
N LEU A 99 5.90 -4.58 -21.89
CA LEU A 99 4.72 -5.44 -21.86
C LEU A 99 4.89 -6.67 -20.97
N PRO A 100 6.02 -7.42 -21.01
CA PRO A 100 6.29 -8.47 -20.04
C PRO A 100 6.17 -7.98 -18.58
N SER A 101 6.71 -6.81 -18.27
CA SER A 101 6.66 -6.22 -16.94
C SER A 101 5.23 -5.86 -16.54
N VAL A 102 4.46 -5.21 -17.43
CA VAL A 102 3.03 -4.93 -17.21
C VAL A 102 2.27 -6.22 -16.89
N LYS A 103 2.44 -7.28 -17.69
CA LYS A 103 1.79 -8.58 -17.46
C LYS A 103 2.13 -9.17 -16.09
N GLN A 104 3.40 -9.14 -15.71
CA GLN A 104 3.87 -9.64 -14.42
C GLN A 104 3.26 -8.85 -13.26
N GLN A 105 3.25 -7.51 -13.35
CA GLN A 105 2.70 -6.65 -12.30
C GLN A 105 1.19 -6.85 -12.17
N LEU A 106 0.43 -6.91 -13.25
CA LEU A 106 -1.01 -7.17 -13.16
C LEU A 106 -1.34 -8.56 -12.61
N THR A 107 -0.51 -9.58 -12.90
CA THR A 107 -0.64 -10.90 -12.29
C THR A 107 -0.43 -10.84 -10.78
N ARG A 108 0.58 -10.06 -10.34
CA ARG A 108 0.85 -9.82 -8.92
C ARG A 108 -0.29 -9.05 -8.26
N LEU A 109 -0.86 -8.05 -8.93
CA LEU A 109 -1.99 -7.27 -8.44
C LEU A 109 -3.21 -8.16 -8.16
N VAL A 110 -3.56 -9.01 -9.14
CA VAL A 110 -4.62 -10.02 -9.00
C VAL A 110 -4.37 -10.93 -7.80
N LYS A 111 -3.14 -11.41 -7.62
CA LYS A 111 -2.79 -12.26 -6.48
C LYS A 111 -2.93 -11.54 -5.14
N ILE A 112 -2.61 -10.25 -5.06
CA ILE A 112 -2.70 -9.48 -3.81
C ILE A 112 -4.16 -9.17 -3.45
N LEU A 113 -5.01 -8.94 -4.45
CA LEU A 113 -6.39 -8.48 -4.27
C LEU A 113 -7.42 -9.57 -4.65
N ASP A 114 -7.04 -10.83 -4.55
CA ASP A 114 -7.85 -11.98 -4.94
C ASP A 114 -9.18 -12.06 -4.20
N THR A 115 -9.22 -11.61 -2.94
CA THR A 115 -10.40 -11.45 -2.10
C THR A 115 -11.53 -10.61 -2.73
N TYR A 116 -11.21 -9.75 -3.70
CA TYR A 116 -12.19 -8.92 -4.42
C TYR A 116 -12.60 -9.49 -5.78
N ILE A 117 -12.13 -10.68 -6.11
CA ILE A 117 -12.40 -11.38 -7.37
C ILE A 117 -13.36 -12.54 -7.07
N PRO A 118 -14.42 -12.73 -7.88
CA PRO A 118 -15.31 -13.88 -7.71
C PRO A 118 -14.59 -15.22 -7.86
N ASP A 119 -14.94 -16.18 -7.00
CA ASP A 119 -14.41 -17.54 -7.05
C ASP A 119 -14.60 -18.16 -8.44
N GLY A 120 -13.52 -18.72 -9.00
CA GLY A 120 -13.55 -19.35 -10.32
C GLY A 120 -13.63 -18.38 -11.51
N SER A 121 -13.33 -17.09 -11.29
CA SER A 121 -13.24 -16.10 -12.36
C SER A 121 -12.39 -16.59 -13.55
N ARG A 122 -12.92 -16.43 -14.76
CA ARG A 122 -12.19 -16.68 -16.01
C ARG A 122 -11.40 -15.46 -16.48
N ASN A 123 -11.71 -14.27 -15.95
CA ASN A 123 -11.10 -13.00 -16.31
C ASN A 123 -10.77 -12.19 -15.04
N PRO A 124 -9.87 -12.67 -14.18
CA PRO A 124 -9.70 -12.15 -12.82
C PRO A 124 -9.35 -10.65 -12.78
N LEU A 125 -8.61 -10.17 -13.77
CA LEU A 125 -8.22 -8.76 -13.83
C LEU A 125 -9.38 -7.83 -14.22
N MET A 126 -10.31 -8.29 -15.07
CA MET A 126 -11.51 -7.51 -15.41
C MET A 126 -12.44 -7.47 -14.21
N ASP A 127 -12.68 -8.61 -13.57
CA ASP A 127 -13.55 -8.71 -12.40
C ASP A 127 -13.00 -7.88 -11.22
N LEU A 128 -11.67 -7.87 -11.03
CA LEU A 128 -11.02 -6.97 -10.07
C LEU A 128 -11.29 -5.51 -10.42
N GLY A 129 -11.16 -5.12 -11.68
CA GLY A 129 -11.43 -3.76 -12.13
C GLY A 129 -12.87 -3.32 -11.87
N ASP A 130 -13.83 -4.20 -12.14
CA ASP A 130 -15.25 -3.97 -11.87
C ASP A 130 -15.55 -3.85 -10.36
N SER A 131 -14.87 -4.66 -9.53
CA SER A 131 -14.92 -4.52 -8.07
C SER A 131 -14.40 -3.15 -7.62
N VAL A 132 -13.20 -2.75 -8.05
CA VAL A 132 -12.56 -1.47 -7.67
C VAL A 132 -13.43 -0.27 -8.04
N LYS A 133 -14.07 -0.31 -9.21
CA LYS A 133 -14.99 0.74 -9.69
C LYS A 133 -16.19 0.94 -8.75
N THR A 134 -16.66 -0.12 -8.11
CA THR A 134 -17.87 -0.09 -7.26
C THR A 134 -17.58 0.05 -5.76
N TRP A 135 -16.31 0.09 -5.33
CA TRP A 135 -15.97 0.17 -3.90
C TRP A 135 -16.64 1.32 -3.16
N ARG A 136 -16.77 2.51 -3.77
CA ARG A 136 -17.42 3.67 -3.13
C ARG A 136 -18.90 3.43 -2.85
N GLU A 137 -19.56 2.65 -3.69
CA GLU A 137 -20.99 2.33 -3.61
C GLU A 137 -21.23 1.15 -2.68
N MET A 138 -20.45 0.07 -2.85
CA MET A 138 -20.59 -1.18 -2.13
C MET A 138 -20.01 -1.14 -0.72
N LYS A 139 -19.05 -0.24 -0.47
CA LYS A 139 -18.33 -0.08 0.80
C LYS A 139 -17.81 -1.39 1.38
N PRO A 140 -16.96 -2.14 0.65
CA PRO A 140 -16.42 -3.38 1.15
C PRO A 140 -15.57 -3.14 2.40
N VAL A 141 -15.81 -3.93 3.44
CA VAL A 141 -15.04 -3.92 4.68
C VAL A 141 -14.56 -5.32 5.00
N ASN A 142 -13.27 -5.45 5.30
CA ASN A 142 -12.66 -6.70 5.76
C ASN A 142 -12.05 -6.47 7.13
N GLU A 143 -12.48 -7.23 8.15
CA GLU A 143 -11.94 -7.17 9.51
C GLU A 143 -11.44 -8.55 9.94
N TYR A 144 -10.21 -8.59 10.43
CA TYR A 144 -9.53 -9.78 10.91
C TYR A 144 -9.08 -9.59 12.35
N LYS A 145 -9.35 -10.58 13.20
CA LYS A 145 -9.05 -10.56 14.63
C LYS A 145 -8.22 -11.78 14.99
N TYR A 146 -7.08 -11.51 15.62
CA TYR A 146 -6.09 -12.51 15.98
C TYR A 146 -5.83 -12.48 17.47
N SER A 147 -5.89 -13.65 18.11
CA SER A 147 -5.28 -13.84 19.43
C SER A 147 -3.77 -13.94 19.24
N VAL A 148 -3.03 -13.06 19.90
CA VAL A 148 -1.57 -12.93 19.76
C VAL A 148 -0.95 -12.63 21.12
N GLU A 149 0.32 -12.95 21.29
CA GLU A 149 1.16 -12.37 22.34
C GLU A 149 1.67 -11.00 21.88
N ILE A 150 1.65 -10.00 22.77
CA ILE A 150 2.15 -8.65 22.46
C ILE A 150 3.21 -8.24 23.46
N GLU A 151 4.46 -8.20 22.99
CA GLU A 151 5.56 -7.60 23.73
C GLU A 151 5.64 -6.11 23.44
N THR A 152 5.79 -5.29 24.48
CA THR A 152 5.86 -3.83 24.36
C THR A 152 7.27 -3.31 24.59
N GLY A 153 7.69 -2.39 23.72
CA GLY A 153 8.84 -1.52 23.96
C GLY A 153 8.52 -0.35 24.88
N ASN A 154 9.24 0.76 24.73
CA ASN A 154 9.04 1.94 25.57
C ASN A 154 7.80 2.76 25.16
N LEU A 155 6.74 2.70 25.97
CA LEU A 155 5.49 3.46 25.77
C LEU A 155 5.50 4.90 26.32
N ASP A 156 6.65 5.42 26.78
CA ASP A 156 6.76 6.77 27.37
C ASP A 156 6.25 7.87 26.43
N ALA A 157 6.41 7.67 25.13
CA ALA A 157 5.94 8.60 24.13
C ALA A 157 4.40 8.73 24.10
N TYR A 158 3.64 7.80 24.68
CA TYR A 158 2.19 7.92 24.86
C TYR A 158 1.76 8.53 26.20
N LYS A 159 2.68 8.75 27.13
CA LYS A 159 2.35 9.33 28.44
C LYS A 159 1.93 10.80 28.33
N VAL A 160 1.02 11.18 29.23
CA VAL A 160 0.60 12.55 29.53
C VAL A 160 0.87 12.77 31.01
N ASP A 161 1.66 13.80 31.34
CA ASP A 161 2.07 14.11 32.71
C ASP A 161 2.70 12.92 33.47
N GLY A 162 3.41 12.04 32.75
CA GLY A 162 4.09 10.87 33.31
C GLY A 162 3.23 9.60 33.43
N GLU A 163 1.94 9.69 33.13
CA GLU A 163 1.01 8.56 33.20
C GLU A 163 0.54 8.12 31.82
N LEU A 164 0.33 6.81 31.66
CA LEU A 164 -0.21 6.23 30.44
C LEU A 164 -1.74 6.33 30.51
N VAL A 165 -2.31 7.39 29.95
CA VAL A 165 -3.75 7.68 29.95
C VAL A 165 -4.29 7.92 28.54
N PRO A 166 -5.56 7.58 28.26
CA PRO A 166 -6.16 7.82 26.96
C PRO A 166 -6.03 9.28 26.52
N SER A 167 -5.59 9.50 25.28
CA SER A 167 -5.42 10.86 24.76
C SER A 167 -5.55 10.92 23.23
N ARG A 168 -5.48 12.12 22.67
CA ARG A 168 -5.42 12.33 21.21
C ARG A 168 -4.00 12.25 20.66
N LYS A 169 -3.00 11.98 21.52
CA LYS A 169 -1.60 11.88 21.11
C LYS A 169 -1.40 10.66 20.22
N THR A 170 -0.92 10.89 19.01
CA THR A 170 -0.50 9.84 18.07
C THR A 170 1.00 9.94 17.84
N ILE A 171 1.60 8.82 17.47
CA ILE A 171 3.00 8.74 17.06
C ILE A 171 3.05 8.08 15.69
N PRO A 172 3.79 8.63 14.72
CA PRO A 172 3.98 7.96 13.44
C PRO A 172 4.82 6.70 13.63
N LEU A 173 4.21 5.56 13.34
CA LEU A 173 4.81 4.24 13.40
C LEU A 173 4.81 3.57 12.03
N THR A 174 5.69 2.60 11.89
CA THR A 174 5.78 1.70 10.74
C THR A 174 5.36 0.32 11.17
N ILE A 175 4.39 -0.28 10.49
CA ILE A 175 4.04 -1.69 10.66
C ILE A 175 4.86 -2.51 9.67
N ARG A 176 5.46 -3.60 10.14
CA ARG A 176 6.22 -4.55 9.33
C ARG A 176 5.77 -5.98 9.62
N SER A 177 5.56 -6.75 8.56
CA SER A 177 5.54 -8.22 8.62
C SER A 177 6.40 -8.76 7.49
N ASN A 178 7.49 -9.45 7.84
CA ASN A 178 8.52 -9.89 6.91
C ASN A 178 8.96 -8.74 5.96
N ARG A 179 8.60 -8.82 4.68
CA ARG A 179 8.92 -7.84 3.63
C ARG A 179 7.79 -6.84 3.35
N ALA A 180 6.62 -6.97 3.97
CA ALA A 180 5.54 -6.01 3.86
C ALA A 180 5.72 -4.91 4.92
N ILE A 181 5.61 -3.66 4.48
CA ILE A 181 5.84 -2.47 5.30
C ILE A 181 4.73 -1.47 5.01
N ILE A 182 4.16 -0.88 6.06
CA ILE A 182 3.23 0.26 5.98
C ILE A 182 3.76 1.34 6.92
N GLU A 183 4.16 2.48 6.36
CA GLU A 183 4.68 3.62 7.12
C GLU A 183 3.57 4.62 7.45
N GLY A 184 3.77 5.42 8.51
CA GLY A 184 2.90 6.55 8.82
C GLY A 184 1.59 6.16 9.50
N VAL A 185 1.54 4.99 10.13
CA VAL A 185 0.41 4.56 10.93
C VAL A 185 0.40 5.34 12.24
N LEU A 186 -0.77 5.86 12.63
CA LEU A 186 -0.92 6.77 13.77
C LEU A 186 -1.81 6.15 14.86
N PRO A 187 -1.34 5.11 15.58
CA PRO A 187 -2.11 4.61 16.69
C PRO A 187 -2.12 5.62 17.82
N ARG A 188 -3.21 5.62 18.59
CA ARG A 188 -3.32 6.35 19.85
C ARG A 188 -3.83 5.41 20.93
N LEU A 189 -3.45 5.69 22.16
CA LEU A 189 -4.05 5.05 23.32
C LEU A 189 -5.48 5.57 23.52
N VAL A 190 -6.47 4.70 23.34
CA VAL A 190 -7.90 5.04 23.43
C VAL A 190 -8.54 4.59 24.74
N ASP A 191 -8.01 3.56 25.37
CA ASP A 191 -8.49 3.03 26.64
C ASP A 191 -7.32 2.42 27.43
N THR A 192 -7.47 2.32 28.74
CA THR A 192 -6.55 1.63 29.65
C THR A 192 -7.25 0.66 30.58
N ILE A 193 -8.59 0.60 30.56
CA ILE A 193 -9.39 -0.22 31.47
C ILE A 193 -10.24 -1.22 30.66
N PRO A 194 -10.22 -2.54 30.95
CA PRO A 194 -9.34 -3.21 31.92
C PRO A 194 -7.89 -3.33 31.47
N TYR A 195 -7.60 -3.10 30.18
CA TYR A 195 -6.26 -3.13 29.64
C TYR A 195 -6.04 -2.04 28.58
N PRO A 196 -4.78 -1.65 28.30
CA PRO A 196 -4.46 -0.70 27.25
C PRO A 196 -4.98 -1.13 25.88
N LEU A 197 -5.64 -0.18 25.20
CA LEU A 197 -6.14 -0.32 23.84
C LEU A 197 -5.53 0.78 22.98
N PHE A 198 -4.76 0.38 21.97
CA PHE A 198 -4.28 1.28 20.93
C PHE A 198 -5.13 1.11 19.68
N ASP A 199 -5.49 2.23 19.05
CA ASP A 199 -6.34 2.23 17.88
C ASP A 199 -5.91 3.34 16.90
N THR A 200 -5.91 3.05 15.61
CA THR A 200 -5.65 4.03 14.55
C THR A 200 -6.91 4.66 13.99
N GLU A 201 -8.10 4.34 14.52
CA GLU A 201 -9.39 4.83 14.06
C GLU A 201 -9.47 6.37 14.12
N HIS A 202 -9.10 6.96 12.98
CA HIS A 202 -9.42 8.30 12.53
C HIS A 202 -10.47 8.17 11.43
N ARG A 203 -11.45 9.06 11.38
CA ARG A 203 -12.66 8.93 10.55
C ARG A 203 -12.40 8.72 9.03
N ASN A 204 -11.18 8.96 8.56
CA ASN A 204 -10.82 9.04 7.14
C ASN A 204 -9.66 8.10 6.71
N LEU A 205 -9.16 7.20 7.57
CA LEU A 205 -8.12 6.26 7.15
C LEU A 205 -8.73 4.94 6.66
N PRO A 206 -8.28 4.39 5.53
CA PRO A 206 -8.81 3.13 5.00
C PRO A 206 -8.36 1.91 5.80
N MET A 207 -7.24 2.00 6.53
CA MET A 207 -6.76 0.92 7.40
C MET A 207 -6.95 1.29 8.87
N VAL A 208 -7.53 0.35 9.63
CA VAL A 208 -7.64 0.43 11.07
C VAL A 208 -6.86 -0.72 11.71
N LEU A 209 -5.88 -0.35 12.55
CA LEU A 209 -5.13 -1.24 13.41
C LEU A 209 -5.63 -1.02 14.83
N ARG A 210 -5.93 -2.13 15.53
CA ARG A 210 -6.25 -2.11 16.94
C ARG A 210 -5.43 -3.16 17.69
N LEU A 211 -4.79 -2.73 18.78
CA LEU A 211 -3.99 -3.57 19.67
C LEU A 211 -4.59 -3.49 21.06
N ARG A 212 -5.10 -4.61 21.55
CA ARG A 212 -5.48 -4.76 22.95
C ARG A 212 -4.37 -5.50 23.66
N LEU A 213 -3.76 -4.88 24.67
CA LEU A 213 -2.73 -5.51 25.50
C LEU A 213 -3.38 -6.27 26.65
N GLY A 214 -2.70 -7.24 27.26
CA GLY A 214 -3.16 -7.95 28.46
C GLY A 214 -3.30 -9.46 28.30
N ASP A 215 -4.01 -10.11 29.22
CA ASP A 215 -4.10 -11.57 29.33
C ASP A 215 -4.78 -12.25 28.13
N ARG A 216 -5.56 -11.46 27.37
CA ARG A 216 -6.16 -11.85 26.08
C ARG A 216 -5.76 -10.84 25.03
N SER A 217 -4.46 -10.70 24.83
CA SER A 217 -3.90 -9.81 23.83
C SER A 217 -4.48 -10.13 22.45
N GLN A 218 -4.79 -9.07 21.71
CA GLN A 218 -5.47 -9.17 20.42
C GLN A 218 -4.94 -8.13 19.45
N LEU A 219 -4.65 -8.59 18.24
CA LEU A 219 -4.41 -7.76 17.07
C LEU A 219 -5.68 -7.80 16.20
N SER A 220 -6.20 -6.62 15.85
CA SER A 220 -7.29 -6.49 14.89
C SER A 220 -6.84 -5.60 13.74
N LEU A 221 -7.02 -6.09 12.52
CA LEU A 221 -6.73 -5.39 11.27
C LEU A 221 -8.02 -5.25 10.49
N ARG A 222 -8.42 -4.02 10.18
CA ARG A 222 -9.60 -3.71 9.36
C ARG A 222 -9.20 -2.87 8.16
N PHE A 223 -9.80 -3.15 7.02
CA PHE A 223 -9.66 -2.37 5.79
C PHE A 223 -11.02 -1.98 5.23
N GLU A 224 -11.17 -0.70 4.89
CA GLU A 224 -12.36 -0.08 4.32
C GLU A 224 -12.04 0.38 2.89
N ALA A 225 -12.47 -0.40 1.91
CA ALA A 225 -12.04 -0.22 0.52
C ALA A 225 -12.62 1.05 -0.12
N ASP A 226 -13.78 1.53 0.32
CA ASP A 226 -14.41 2.76 -0.19
C ASP A 226 -13.61 4.03 0.09
N LYS A 227 -12.79 4.01 1.14
CA LYS A 227 -11.93 5.13 1.55
C LYS A 227 -10.51 5.04 1.00
N SER A 228 -10.22 3.99 0.23
CA SER A 228 -8.86 3.64 -0.16
C SER A 228 -8.58 3.83 -1.65
N ASN A 229 -7.31 4.05 -1.95
CA ASN A 229 -6.76 3.78 -3.28
C ASN A 229 -6.10 2.38 -3.35
N LEU A 230 -5.72 1.99 -4.56
CA LEU A 230 -5.14 0.70 -4.87
C LEU A 230 -3.78 0.47 -4.20
N LEU A 231 -2.98 1.52 -4.01
CA LEU A 231 -1.71 1.44 -3.29
C LEU A 231 -1.94 1.07 -1.82
N GLU A 232 -2.91 1.68 -1.16
CA GLU A 232 -3.28 1.36 0.22
C GLU A 232 -3.88 -0.04 0.33
N ALA A 233 -4.79 -0.40 -0.58
CA ALA A 233 -5.37 -1.74 -0.64
C ALA A 233 -4.29 -2.81 -0.76
N THR A 234 -3.40 -2.68 -1.74
CA THR A 234 -2.32 -3.67 -1.94
C THR A 234 -1.33 -3.70 -0.78
N SER A 235 -1.08 -2.57 -0.12
CA SER A 235 -0.23 -2.52 1.08
C SER A 235 -0.86 -3.29 2.25
N PHE A 236 -2.16 -3.08 2.49
CA PHE A 236 -2.91 -3.81 3.52
C PHE A 236 -2.90 -5.32 3.27
N TRP A 237 -3.29 -5.77 2.07
CA TRP A 237 -3.39 -7.20 1.78
C TRP A 237 -2.04 -7.91 1.76
N ARG A 238 -0.97 -7.21 1.35
CA ARG A 238 0.39 -7.74 1.48
C ARG A 238 0.80 -7.89 2.94
N LEU A 239 0.54 -6.89 3.78
CA LEU A 239 0.85 -6.98 5.21
C LEU A 239 0.06 -8.12 5.86
N HIS A 240 -1.22 -8.21 5.56
CA HIS A 240 -2.10 -9.27 6.04
C HIS A 240 -1.60 -10.66 5.62
N GLY A 241 -1.29 -10.86 4.34
CA GLY A 241 -0.77 -12.13 3.82
C GLY A 241 0.57 -12.53 4.46
N GLU A 242 1.53 -11.61 4.58
CA GLU A 242 2.81 -11.91 5.23
C GLU A 242 2.64 -12.21 6.72
N PHE A 243 1.66 -11.60 7.40
CA PHE A 243 1.34 -11.95 8.78
C PHE A 243 0.74 -13.35 8.91
N ILE A 244 -0.17 -13.74 8.03
CA ILE A 244 -0.70 -15.11 7.98
C ILE A 244 0.42 -16.13 7.75
N ASP A 245 1.38 -15.81 6.88
CA ASP A 245 2.49 -16.72 6.54
C ASP A 245 3.53 -16.83 7.67
N THR A 246 3.77 -15.76 8.41
CA THR A 246 4.87 -15.70 9.40
C THR A 246 4.43 -15.73 10.86
N GLY A 247 3.15 -15.46 11.13
CA GLY A 247 2.63 -15.27 12.49
C GLY A 247 3.17 -14.04 13.21
N LYS A 248 3.91 -13.13 12.52
CA LYS A 248 4.60 -12.01 13.18
C LYS A 248 4.32 -10.65 12.55
N ILE A 249 3.96 -9.68 13.40
CA ILE A 249 3.91 -8.25 13.06
C ILE A 249 4.75 -7.46 14.07
N GLU A 250 5.59 -6.58 13.57
CA GLU A 250 6.35 -5.62 14.38
C GLU A 250 5.89 -4.21 14.04
N ILE A 251 5.75 -3.37 15.07
CA ILE A 251 5.34 -1.97 14.93
C ILE A 251 6.46 -1.13 15.52
N LEU A 252 7.09 -0.33 14.67
CA LEU A 252 8.36 0.34 14.95
C LEU A 252 8.19 1.86 14.92
N GLU A 253 8.97 2.56 15.73
CA GLU A 253 9.09 4.01 15.64
C GLU A 253 9.85 4.43 14.36
N ASN A 254 9.28 5.33 13.56
CA ASN A 254 9.86 5.70 12.25
C ASN A 254 11.31 6.21 12.33
N ASN A 255 11.64 6.99 13.37
CA ASN A 255 12.93 7.68 13.45
C ASN A 255 14.04 6.81 14.06
N THR A 256 13.68 5.88 14.95
CA THR A 256 14.66 5.10 15.72
C THR A 256 14.76 3.65 15.24
N GLY A 257 13.74 3.16 14.53
CA GLY A 257 13.59 1.76 14.17
C GLY A 257 13.39 0.84 15.38
N LYS A 258 13.14 1.39 16.57
CA LYS A 258 12.87 0.60 17.78
C LYS A 258 11.49 -0.01 17.68
N ILE A 259 11.40 -1.29 18.02
CA ILE A 259 10.14 -2.01 18.11
C ILE A 259 9.39 -1.49 19.33
N LEU A 260 8.17 -1.00 19.08
CA LEU A 260 7.24 -0.55 20.10
C LEU A 260 6.23 -1.62 20.47
N PHE A 261 5.78 -2.40 19.48
CA PHE A 261 4.94 -3.58 19.69
C PHE A 261 5.46 -4.72 18.81
N SER A 262 5.68 -5.90 19.40
CA SER A 262 5.91 -7.16 18.67
C SER A 262 4.71 -8.07 18.91
N CYS A 263 3.98 -8.41 17.87
CA CYS A 263 2.80 -9.27 17.90
C CYS A 263 3.15 -10.63 17.30
N GLU A 264 2.95 -11.71 18.06
CA GLU A 264 3.23 -13.09 17.62
C GLU A 264 2.00 -13.98 17.84
N ALA A 265 1.59 -14.74 16.81
CA ALA A 265 0.39 -15.59 16.79
C ALA A 265 0.64 -17.02 17.24
#